data_AF-A0A6A8A5R6-F1
#
_entry.id   AF-A0A6A8A5R6-F1
#
_cell.length_a   1.000
_cell.length_b   1.000
_cell.length_c   1.000
_cell.angle_alpha   90.00
_cell.angle_beta   90.00
_cell.angle_gamma   90.00
#
_symmetry.space_group_name_H-M   'P 1'
#
loop_
_entity.id
_entity.type
_entity.pdbx_description
1 polymer ?
#
loop_
_entity_poly.entity_id
_entity_poly.type
_entity_poly.pdbx_seq_one_letter_code
_entity_poly.pdbx_strand_id
1 'polypeptide(L)'
;MNRLLNSADFRKAARRRLPRSLFEYIDRGAEDERALSDLRRSLDDINLMPRMLTGHAERDLSTTVLGQQAKLPIMVAPTALAGLVAHNGEIRMAKAASAAGIPICISTQSITTIEEIRAGAPEAMLWFQLYVWKDRSLTRRLLERVAAAGVTTLVLTVDTPVVPNREYNMRNGFSIPMKMTPRATADVLLHPRWLFGVLLRYMMTTGMPVYGHYPQEFRSAITRPSVSDAVKPESLLNWEDLRELRQWWKGQLVVKGIFSVDDARKCREIGADGIVVSSHGGRNIDSAPATARVLPVIADAVGDHIEVMADSGVQRGSDILKYLSLGAKSVMLGRLPLWGLACGGETGAGAMFSMLRNEMDTTLALLGARTPDDVELLPPEG
;
A
#
# COMPACT_ATOMS: atom_id res chain seq x y z
N MET A 1 16.75 -0.44 -21.03
CA MET A 1 16.09 0.62 -20.24
C MET A 1 17.18 1.55 -19.75
N ASN A 2 17.02 2.87 -19.88
CA ASN A 2 17.88 3.80 -19.13
C ASN A 2 17.79 3.41 -17.65
N ARG A 3 18.93 3.31 -16.97
CA ARG A 3 19.01 2.94 -15.56
C ARG A 3 18.23 3.99 -14.75
N LEU A 4 17.06 3.61 -14.23
CA LEU A 4 16.27 4.43 -13.30
C LEU A 4 16.98 4.34 -11.95
N LEU A 5 17.42 5.48 -11.41
CA LEU A 5 18.31 5.49 -10.25
C LEU A 5 17.56 5.71 -8.94
N ASN A 6 16.36 6.26 -9.04
CA ASN A 6 15.75 6.98 -7.93
C ASN A 6 14.20 6.95 -8.11
N SER A 7 13.43 7.11 -7.04
CA SER A 7 11.96 7.00 -7.11
C SER A 7 11.30 8.02 -8.05
N ALA A 8 11.86 9.22 -8.19
CA ALA A 8 11.38 10.24 -9.12
C ALA A 8 11.59 9.84 -10.59
N ASP A 9 12.68 9.13 -10.91
CA ASP A 9 12.91 8.56 -12.25
C ASP A 9 11.85 7.52 -12.58
N PHE A 10 11.55 6.62 -11.64
CA PHE A 10 10.46 5.65 -11.77
C PHE A 10 9.11 6.33 -11.95
N ARG A 11 8.80 7.36 -11.15
CA ARG A 11 7.57 8.15 -11.30
C ARG A 11 7.47 8.79 -12.69
N LYS A 12 8.54 9.41 -13.18
CA LYS A 12 8.60 10.04 -14.52
C LYS A 12 8.44 9.02 -15.64
N ALA A 13 9.07 7.86 -15.50
CA ALA A 13 8.95 6.77 -16.47
C ALA A 13 7.53 6.15 -16.45
N ALA A 14 6.93 5.95 -15.28
CA ALA A 14 5.55 5.51 -15.13
C ALA A 14 4.56 6.49 -15.78
N ARG A 15 4.76 7.80 -15.58
CA ARG A 15 3.94 8.85 -16.22
C ARG A 15 3.94 8.80 -17.75
N ARG A 16 5.07 8.43 -18.36
CA ARG A 16 5.19 8.28 -19.82
C ARG A 16 4.56 6.99 -20.34
N ARG A 17 4.33 6.02 -19.45
CA ARG A 17 3.96 4.66 -19.77
C ARG A 17 2.46 4.42 -19.63
N LEU A 18 1.84 5.04 -18.64
CA LEU A 18 0.43 4.89 -18.28
C LEU A 18 -0.41 6.00 -18.92
N PRO A 19 -1.67 5.71 -19.34
CA PRO A 19 -2.64 6.76 -19.62
C PRO A 19 -2.70 7.74 -18.46
N ARG A 20 -2.87 9.02 -18.77
CA ARG A 20 -2.87 10.11 -17.80
C ARG A 20 -3.89 9.87 -16.68
N SER A 21 -5.07 9.38 -17.03
CA SER A 21 -6.16 9.13 -16.08
C SER A 21 -5.76 8.11 -15.00
N LEU A 22 -5.13 7.01 -15.41
CA LEU A 22 -4.60 5.97 -14.53
C LEU A 22 -3.37 6.44 -13.75
N PHE A 23 -2.45 7.18 -14.38
CA PHE A 23 -1.28 7.74 -13.69
C PHE A 23 -1.72 8.68 -12.57
N GLU A 24 -2.60 9.65 -12.85
CA GLU A 24 -3.11 10.59 -11.85
C GLU A 24 -3.92 9.87 -10.76
N TYR A 25 -4.67 8.82 -11.09
CA TYR A 25 -5.33 7.99 -10.07
C TYR A 25 -4.35 7.37 -9.06
N ILE A 26 -3.14 7.03 -9.47
CA ILE A 26 -2.11 6.47 -8.57
C ILE A 26 -1.37 7.60 -7.85
N ASP A 27 -0.95 8.61 -8.60
CA ASP A 27 0.05 9.58 -8.19
C ASP A 27 -0.51 10.65 -7.24
N ARG A 28 -1.74 11.10 -7.48
CA ARG A 28 -2.32 12.28 -6.83
C ARG A 28 -3.03 12.01 -5.49
N GLY A 29 -3.31 13.09 -4.76
CA GLY A 29 -3.94 13.13 -3.43
C GLY A 29 -5.44 13.47 -3.46
N ALA A 30 -6.01 13.96 -2.37
CA ALA A 30 -7.35 14.57 -2.32
C ALA A 30 -7.26 16.09 -2.55
N GLU A 31 -8.34 16.70 -3.03
CA GLU A 31 -8.54 18.17 -3.05
C GLU A 31 -7.31 18.95 -3.59
N ASP A 32 -6.71 19.81 -2.77
CA ASP A 32 -5.58 20.68 -3.10
C ASP A 32 -4.21 20.00 -2.90
N GLU A 33 -4.21 18.73 -2.50
CA GLU A 33 -3.03 17.90 -2.23
C GLU A 33 -2.12 18.48 -1.13
N ARG A 34 -2.74 19.19 -0.16
CA ARG A 34 -2.06 19.70 1.03
C ARG A 34 -1.51 18.57 1.90
N ALA A 35 -2.29 17.53 2.17
CA ALA A 35 -1.84 16.37 2.94
C ALA A 35 -0.67 15.67 2.23
N LEU A 36 -0.73 15.54 0.90
CA LEU A 36 0.35 14.93 0.12
C LEU A 36 1.66 15.71 0.22
N SER A 37 1.56 17.04 0.17
CA SER A 37 2.71 17.94 0.32
C SER A 37 3.27 17.91 1.75
N ASP A 38 2.39 17.89 2.75
CA ASP A 38 2.77 17.87 4.17
C ASP A 38 3.46 16.55 4.55
N LEU A 39 2.99 15.41 4.03
CA LEU A 39 3.65 14.11 4.20
C LEU A 39 5.10 14.09 3.71
N ARG A 40 5.38 14.78 2.60
CA ARG A 40 6.75 14.88 2.08
C ARG A 40 7.58 15.78 2.98
N ARG A 41 7.07 16.98 3.28
CA ARG A 41 7.75 17.96 4.13
C ARG A 41 8.10 17.40 5.50
N SER A 42 7.15 16.73 6.17
CA SER A 42 7.39 16.17 7.50
C SER A 42 8.53 15.15 7.55
N LEU A 43 8.76 14.40 6.46
CA LEU A 43 9.90 13.49 6.36
C LEU A 43 11.19 14.25 6.04
N ASP A 44 11.12 15.32 5.24
CA ASP A 44 12.28 16.18 4.94
C ASP A 44 12.79 16.93 6.18
N ASP A 45 11.88 17.32 7.08
CA ASP A 45 12.20 18.03 8.33
C ASP A 45 12.94 17.17 9.37
N ILE A 46 12.92 15.83 9.21
CA ILE A 46 13.61 14.90 10.11
C ILE A 46 15.05 14.69 9.65
N ASN A 47 16.00 14.93 10.55
CA ASN A 47 17.42 14.69 10.32
C ASN A 47 17.88 13.41 11.01
N LEU A 48 18.66 12.60 10.30
CA LEU A 48 19.31 11.41 10.85
C LEU A 48 20.69 11.82 11.39
N MET A 49 21.04 11.37 12.59
CA MET A 49 22.28 11.77 13.26
C MET A 49 23.39 10.75 12.99
N PRO A 50 24.44 11.07 12.20
CA PRO A 50 25.52 10.15 11.94
C PRO A 50 26.44 9.99 13.15
N ARG A 51 26.89 8.76 13.41
CA ARG A 51 27.93 8.42 14.38
C ARG A 51 29.22 8.03 13.65
N MET A 52 30.32 8.69 14.01
CA MET A 52 31.61 8.50 13.34
C MET A 52 32.47 7.45 14.04
N LEU A 53 33.35 6.78 13.30
CA LEU A 53 34.35 5.83 13.83
C LEU A 53 33.73 4.62 14.59
N THR A 54 32.55 4.15 14.19
CA THR A 54 31.82 3.07 14.89
C THR A 54 32.29 1.65 14.55
N GLY A 55 33.06 1.46 13.46
CA GLY A 55 33.81 0.23 13.21
C GLY A 55 32.99 -1.01 12.78
N HIS A 56 31.78 -0.83 12.23
CA HIS A 56 30.94 -1.97 11.84
C HIS A 56 31.34 -2.60 10.49
N ALA A 57 31.48 -3.92 10.47
CA ALA A 57 31.85 -4.69 9.27
C ALA A 57 30.63 -5.19 8.46
N GLU A 58 29.51 -5.48 9.12
CA GLU A 58 28.31 -6.06 8.51
C GLU A 58 27.07 -5.27 8.94
N ARG A 59 26.13 -5.05 8.02
CA ARG A 59 24.83 -4.38 8.28
C ARG A 59 23.70 -5.36 8.01
N ASP A 60 22.63 -5.25 8.78
CA ASP A 60 21.46 -6.10 8.63
C ASP A 60 20.18 -5.26 8.56
N LEU A 61 19.38 -5.52 7.53
CA LEU A 61 18.06 -4.91 7.31
C LEU A 61 16.92 -5.89 7.61
N SER A 62 17.24 -7.13 7.98
CA SER A 62 16.22 -8.14 8.30
C SER A 62 15.43 -7.72 9.54
N THR A 63 14.16 -8.11 9.58
CA THR A 63 13.28 -7.84 10.72
C THR A 63 12.19 -8.89 10.80
N THR A 64 11.39 -8.83 11.86
CA THR A 64 10.14 -9.56 12.00
C THR A 64 8.97 -8.60 11.87
N VAL A 65 7.91 -9.03 11.17
CA VAL A 65 6.64 -8.30 11.06
C VAL A 65 5.52 -9.25 11.45
N LEU A 66 4.88 -8.99 12.59
CA LEU A 66 3.86 -9.87 13.20
C LEU A 66 4.33 -11.33 13.32
N GLY A 67 5.58 -11.50 13.77
CA GLY A 67 6.23 -12.81 13.94
C GLY A 67 6.73 -13.48 12.66
N GLN A 68 6.51 -12.89 11.47
CA GLN A 68 7.03 -13.42 10.21
C GLN A 68 8.36 -12.76 9.85
N GLN A 69 9.33 -13.57 9.42
CA GLN A 69 10.65 -13.08 9.01
C GLN A 69 10.57 -12.35 7.67
N ALA A 70 11.13 -11.14 7.62
CA ALA A 70 11.25 -10.33 6.41
C ALA A 70 12.71 -9.89 6.20
N LYS A 71 13.16 -9.86 4.95
CA LYS A 71 14.54 -9.46 4.61
C LYS A 71 14.76 -7.95 4.68
N LEU A 72 13.68 -7.17 4.71
CA LEU A 72 13.68 -5.72 4.73
C LEU A 72 12.51 -5.24 5.60
N PRO A 73 12.60 -4.08 6.26
CA PRO A 73 11.55 -3.53 7.11
C PRO A 73 10.49 -2.78 6.30
N ILE A 74 10.13 -3.35 5.15
CA ILE A 74 9.14 -2.79 4.22
C ILE A 74 8.15 -3.86 3.78
N MET A 75 6.99 -3.42 3.32
CA MET A 75 6.02 -4.29 2.69
C MET A 75 5.25 -3.57 1.59
N VAL A 76 4.60 -4.31 0.71
CA VAL A 76 3.73 -3.71 -0.32
C VAL A 76 2.37 -3.39 0.30
N ALA A 77 1.97 -2.11 0.26
CA ALA A 77 0.69 -1.64 0.76
C ALA A 77 -0.46 -2.11 -0.15
N PRO A 78 -1.69 -2.26 0.39
CA PRO A 78 -2.85 -2.60 -0.41
C PRO A 78 -3.17 -1.47 -1.38
N THR A 79 -3.10 -1.79 -2.67
CA THR A 79 -3.44 -0.87 -3.76
C THR A 79 -4.39 -1.56 -4.72
N ALA A 80 -5.51 -0.92 -5.00
CA ALA A 80 -6.51 -1.46 -5.91
C ALA A 80 -6.02 -1.39 -7.37
N LEU A 81 -6.53 -2.30 -8.21
CA LEU A 81 -6.38 -2.28 -9.67
C LEU A 81 -4.94 -2.36 -10.19
N ALA A 82 -4.03 -3.08 -9.51
CA ALA A 82 -2.67 -3.27 -10.00
C ALA A 82 -2.64 -3.93 -11.39
N GLY A 83 -3.65 -4.75 -11.72
CA GLY A 83 -3.86 -5.31 -13.05
C GLY A 83 -4.00 -4.27 -14.16
N LEU A 84 -4.52 -3.07 -13.87
CA LEU A 84 -4.55 -1.98 -14.87
C LEU A 84 -3.19 -1.32 -15.04
N VAL A 85 -2.30 -1.41 -14.06
CA VAL A 85 -0.95 -0.83 -14.15
C VAL A 85 -0.07 -1.69 -15.05
N ALA A 86 -0.15 -3.00 -14.87
CA ALA A 86 0.46 -4.00 -15.75
C ALA A 86 -0.41 -5.25 -15.76
N HIS A 87 -0.49 -5.93 -16.91
CA HIS A 87 -1.25 -7.19 -17.00
C HIS A 87 -0.77 -8.23 -15.97
N ASN A 88 -1.71 -8.79 -15.22
CA ASN A 88 -1.48 -9.63 -14.03
C ASN A 88 -0.64 -8.92 -12.96
N GLY A 89 -0.90 -7.62 -12.75
CA GLY A 89 -0.10 -6.74 -11.92
C GLY A 89 0.02 -7.23 -10.48
N GLU A 90 -1.08 -7.73 -9.89
CA GLU A 90 -1.09 -8.29 -8.54
C GLU A 90 -0.18 -9.53 -8.43
N ILE A 91 -0.23 -10.46 -9.39
CA ILE A 91 0.65 -11.64 -9.45
C ILE A 91 2.11 -11.22 -9.59
N ARG A 92 2.39 -10.29 -10.52
CA ARG A 92 3.75 -9.77 -10.76
C ARG A 92 4.30 -9.07 -9.53
N MET A 93 3.47 -8.32 -8.82
CA MET A 93 3.85 -7.68 -7.57
C MET A 93 4.14 -8.71 -6.47
N ALA A 94 3.30 -9.74 -6.34
CA ALA A 94 3.51 -10.81 -5.37
C ALA A 94 4.81 -11.58 -5.61
N LYS A 95 5.14 -11.87 -6.88
CA LYS A 95 6.43 -12.46 -7.26
C LYS A 95 7.61 -11.56 -6.90
N ALA A 96 7.53 -10.27 -7.22
CA ALA A 96 8.58 -9.32 -6.89
C ALA A 96 8.78 -9.17 -5.37
N ALA A 97 7.69 -9.13 -4.60
CA ALA A 97 7.72 -9.08 -3.14
C ALA A 97 8.32 -10.36 -2.54
N SER A 98 7.91 -11.54 -3.04
CA SER A 98 8.48 -12.84 -2.63
C SER A 98 9.99 -12.92 -2.91
N ALA A 99 10.43 -12.49 -4.10
CA ALA A 99 11.86 -12.45 -4.44
C ALA A 99 12.66 -11.49 -3.54
N ALA A 100 12.06 -10.37 -3.13
CA ALA A 100 12.65 -9.43 -2.17
C ALA A 100 12.57 -9.92 -0.71
N GLY A 101 11.82 -10.99 -0.44
CA GLY A 101 11.60 -11.51 0.92
C GLY A 101 10.79 -10.56 1.81
N ILE A 102 9.80 -9.88 1.24
CA ILE A 102 8.93 -8.94 1.95
C ILE A 102 7.44 -9.30 1.79
N PRO A 103 6.57 -8.95 2.75
CA PRO A 103 5.15 -9.21 2.60
C PRO A 103 4.47 -8.31 1.57
N ILE A 104 3.33 -8.77 1.07
CA ILE A 104 2.45 -8.02 0.16
C ILE A 104 1.01 -8.08 0.66
N CYS A 105 0.39 -6.91 0.83
CA CYS A 105 -1.01 -6.80 1.20
C CYS A 105 -1.89 -6.64 -0.05
N ILE A 106 -2.78 -7.60 -0.29
CA ILE A 106 -3.69 -7.64 -1.45
C ILE A 106 -4.98 -6.90 -1.11
N SER A 107 -5.41 -5.97 -1.97
CA SER A 107 -6.66 -5.23 -1.74
C SER A 107 -7.91 -6.07 -2.03
N THR A 108 -8.99 -5.81 -1.27
CA THR A 108 -10.36 -6.25 -1.63
C THR A 108 -10.71 -5.88 -3.07
N GLN A 109 -10.25 -4.72 -3.55
CA GLN A 109 -10.54 -4.19 -4.89
C GLN A 109 -9.46 -4.52 -5.96
N SER A 110 -8.76 -5.64 -5.80
CA SER A 110 -7.86 -6.17 -6.84
C SER A 110 -8.63 -6.73 -8.04
N ILE A 111 -7.98 -6.76 -9.22
CA ILE A 111 -8.54 -7.39 -10.43
C ILE A 111 -8.40 -8.91 -10.36
N THR A 112 -7.23 -9.38 -9.98
CA THR A 112 -6.93 -10.81 -9.83
C THR A 112 -7.39 -11.30 -8.46
N THR A 113 -7.93 -12.52 -8.39
CA THR A 113 -8.39 -13.09 -7.11
C THR A 113 -7.22 -13.55 -6.25
N ILE A 114 -7.43 -13.65 -4.93
CA ILE A 114 -6.41 -14.12 -4.00
C ILE A 114 -5.94 -15.55 -4.32
N GLU A 115 -6.84 -16.40 -4.81
CA GLU A 115 -6.52 -17.77 -5.23
C GLU A 115 -5.61 -17.79 -6.46
N GLU A 116 -5.91 -16.98 -7.47
CA GLU A 116 -5.07 -16.83 -8.66
C GLU A 116 -3.70 -16.20 -8.31
N ILE A 117 -3.68 -15.26 -7.36
CA ILE A 117 -2.43 -14.67 -6.85
C ILE A 117 -1.58 -15.73 -6.13
N ARG A 118 -2.18 -16.53 -5.25
CA ARG A 118 -1.49 -17.64 -4.57
C ARG A 118 -0.97 -18.65 -5.58
N ALA A 119 -1.76 -19.05 -6.57
CA ALA A 119 -1.31 -19.97 -7.62
C ALA A 119 -0.17 -19.39 -8.46
N GLY A 120 -0.22 -18.08 -8.75
CA GLY A 120 0.81 -17.39 -9.52
C GLY A 120 2.09 -17.08 -8.73
N ALA A 121 2.01 -16.97 -7.41
CA ALA A 121 3.14 -16.70 -6.51
C ALA A 121 3.04 -17.54 -5.22
N PRO A 122 3.31 -18.86 -5.30
CA PRO A 122 3.09 -19.79 -4.20
C PRO A 122 3.82 -19.42 -2.90
N GLU A 123 5.05 -18.91 -3.01
CA GLU A 123 5.93 -18.55 -1.90
C GLU A 123 5.76 -17.11 -1.41
N ALA A 124 4.76 -16.37 -1.89
CA ALA A 124 4.54 -15.00 -1.45
C ALA A 124 3.95 -14.95 -0.03
N MET A 125 4.48 -14.07 0.81
CA MET A 125 3.91 -13.71 2.11
C MET A 125 2.68 -12.81 1.89
N LEU A 126 1.54 -13.44 1.59
CA LEU A 126 0.29 -12.75 1.28
C LEU A 126 -0.42 -12.30 2.55
N TRP A 127 -0.70 -11.00 2.63
CA TRP A 127 -1.65 -10.39 3.54
C TRP A 127 -2.88 -9.96 2.74
N PHE A 128 -4.02 -9.75 3.40
CA PHE A 128 -5.24 -9.31 2.73
C PHE A 128 -5.83 -8.08 3.40
N GLN A 129 -6.14 -7.05 2.61
CA GLN A 129 -6.84 -5.86 3.07
C GLN A 129 -8.34 -5.99 2.80
N LEU A 130 -9.13 -5.76 3.85
CA LEU A 130 -10.58 -5.82 3.84
C LEU A 130 -11.23 -4.44 3.82
N TYR A 131 -12.15 -4.23 2.87
CA TYR A 131 -13.29 -3.34 3.05
C TYR A 131 -14.51 -4.20 3.38
N VAL A 132 -15.10 -3.95 4.56
CA VAL A 132 -16.31 -4.68 4.97
C VAL A 132 -17.46 -4.26 4.07
N TRP A 133 -18.20 -5.22 3.53
CA TRP A 133 -19.37 -4.94 2.70
C TRP A 133 -20.62 -4.81 3.57
N LYS A 134 -21.64 -4.12 3.06
CA LYS A 134 -22.95 -4.00 3.73
C LYS A 134 -23.55 -5.37 4.06
N ASP A 135 -23.50 -6.31 3.13
CA ASP A 135 -23.86 -7.69 3.43
C ASP A 135 -22.69 -8.41 4.10
N ARG A 136 -22.79 -8.52 5.43
CA ARG A 136 -21.80 -9.20 6.29
C ARG A 136 -21.58 -10.67 5.93
N SER A 137 -22.59 -11.35 5.38
CA SER A 137 -22.45 -12.74 4.96
C SER A 137 -21.48 -12.88 3.78
N LEU A 138 -21.44 -11.89 2.87
CA LEU A 138 -20.49 -11.86 1.76
C LEU A 138 -19.07 -11.61 2.25
N THR A 139 -18.91 -10.70 3.22
CA THR A 139 -17.62 -10.47 3.88
C THR A 139 -17.10 -11.74 4.54
N ARG A 140 -17.94 -12.47 5.28
CA ARG A 140 -17.54 -13.73 5.92
C ARG A 140 -17.10 -14.79 4.90
N ARG A 141 -17.84 -14.97 3.80
CA ARG A 141 -17.45 -15.89 2.71
C ARG A 141 -16.13 -15.47 2.04
N LEU A 142 -15.89 -14.17 1.88
CA LEU A 142 -14.61 -13.67 1.38
C LEU A 142 -13.47 -14.01 2.34
N LEU A 143 -13.65 -13.83 3.64
CA LEU A 143 -12.64 -14.17 4.65
C LEU A 143 -12.32 -15.67 4.67
N GLU A 144 -13.32 -16.53 4.52
CA GLU A 144 -13.12 -17.99 4.41
C GLU A 144 -12.25 -18.34 3.20
N ARG A 145 -12.51 -17.73 2.04
CA ARG A 145 -11.69 -17.90 0.83
C ARG A 145 -10.26 -17.39 1.01
N VAL A 146 -10.10 -16.22 1.63
CA VAL A 146 -8.80 -15.61 1.93
C VAL A 146 -7.98 -16.51 2.86
N ALA A 147 -8.59 -17.04 3.92
CA ALA A 147 -7.94 -18.00 4.83
C ALA A 147 -7.57 -19.30 4.09
N ALA A 148 -8.47 -19.85 3.25
CA ALA A 148 -8.20 -21.05 2.46
C ALA A 148 -7.05 -20.87 1.45
N ALA A 149 -6.79 -19.64 0.99
CA ALA A 149 -5.63 -19.30 0.17
C ALA A 149 -4.31 -19.16 0.97
N GLY A 150 -4.32 -19.51 2.25
CA GLY A 150 -3.14 -19.48 3.13
C GLY A 150 -2.73 -18.07 3.56
N VAL A 151 -3.66 -17.11 3.56
CA VAL A 151 -3.41 -15.78 4.13
C VAL A 151 -3.58 -15.86 5.65
N THR A 152 -2.56 -15.41 6.39
CA THR A 152 -2.57 -15.43 7.87
C THR A 152 -2.78 -14.06 8.49
N THR A 153 -2.67 -12.98 7.70
CA THR A 153 -2.79 -11.60 8.19
C THR A 153 -3.87 -10.84 7.43
N LEU A 154 -4.81 -10.28 8.19
CA LEU A 154 -5.92 -9.46 7.71
C LEU A 154 -5.69 -8.01 8.11
N VAL A 155 -5.85 -7.09 7.16
CA VAL A 155 -5.72 -5.64 7.37
C VAL A 155 -7.08 -4.98 7.16
N LEU A 156 -7.73 -4.53 8.23
CA LEU A 156 -8.97 -3.75 8.12
C LEU A 156 -8.61 -2.28 7.84
N THR A 157 -9.11 -1.72 6.73
CA THR A 157 -8.95 -0.28 6.44
C THR A 157 -10.17 0.49 6.96
N VAL A 158 -9.95 1.44 7.87
CA VAL A 158 -11.03 2.17 8.59
C VAL A 158 -11.17 3.64 8.21
N ASP A 159 -10.26 4.18 7.39
CA ASP A 159 -10.17 5.60 7.06
C ASP A 159 -11.02 6.04 5.85
N THR A 160 -11.76 5.12 5.21
CA THR A 160 -12.50 5.38 3.96
C THR A 160 -14.00 5.02 4.08
N PRO A 161 -14.76 5.64 5.02
CA PRO A 161 -16.20 5.39 5.15
C PRO A 161 -17.01 5.95 3.97
N VAL A 162 -16.48 6.97 3.29
CA VAL A 162 -17.07 7.61 2.12
C VAL A 162 -16.03 7.83 1.03
N VAL A 163 -16.48 8.06 -0.20
CA VAL A 163 -15.60 8.34 -1.33
C VAL A 163 -14.99 9.75 -1.15
N PRO A 164 -13.66 9.89 -1.12
CA PRO A 164 -13.03 11.19 -0.94
C PRO A 164 -13.09 12.06 -2.21
N ASN A 165 -13.01 13.37 -2.04
CA ASN A 165 -13.05 14.31 -3.16
C ASN A 165 -11.73 14.31 -3.94
N ARG A 166 -11.75 13.64 -5.10
CA ARG A 166 -10.60 13.52 -6.02
C ARG A 166 -10.97 14.13 -7.36
N GLU A 167 -11.00 15.46 -7.41
CA GLU A 167 -11.52 16.24 -8.54
C GLU A 167 -10.91 15.87 -9.90
N TYR A 168 -9.62 15.55 -9.92
CA TYR A 168 -8.93 15.17 -11.16
C TYR A 168 -9.43 13.85 -11.73
N ASN A 169 -9.85 12.88 -10.90
CA ASN A 169 -10.45 11.64 -11.39
C ASN A 169 -11.75 11.94 -12.13
N MET A 170 -12.54 12.90 -11.64
CA MET A 170 -13.75 13.36 -12.33
C MET A 170 -13.40 14.08 -13.64
N ARG A 171 -12.37 14.92 -13.64
CA ARG A 171 -11.92 15.69 -14.84
C ARG A 171 -11.28 14.81 -15.91
N ASN A 172 -10.56 13.75 -15.53
CA ASN A 172 -9.78 12.91 -16.44
C ASN A 172 -10.50 11.59 -16.82
N GLY A 173 -11.67 11.32 -16.26
CA GLY A 173 -12.50 10.16 -16.59
C GLY A 173 -12.12 8.86 -15.88
N PHE A 174 -11.18 8.90 -14.92
CA PHE A 174 -10.89 7.78 -14.02
C PHE A 174 -11.86 7.74 -12.83
N SER A 175 -13.15 7.84 -13.11
CA SER A 175 -14.19 7.42 -12.16
C SER A 175 -14.38 5.91 -12.28
N ILE A 176 -15.02 5.29 -11.29
CA ILE A 176 -15.60 3.94 -11.45
C ILE A 176 -17.11 4.13 -11.39
N PRO A 177 -17.83 3.94 -12.52
CA PRO A 177 -17.36 3.42 -13.81
C PRO A 177 -16.41 4.34 -14.59
N MET A 178 -15.41 3.76 -15.27
CA MET A 178 -14.54 4.50 -16.19
C MET A 178 -15.34 4.96 -17.41
N LYS A 179 -15.31 6.27 -17.68
CA LYS A 179 -16.08 6.88 -18.78
C LYS A 179 -15.22 6.96 -20.04
N MET A 180 -15.68 6.35 -21.12
CA MET A 180 -15.06 6.49 -22.44
C MET A 180 -15.45 7.84 -23.06
N THR A 181 -14.66 8.88 -22.79
CA THR A 181 -14.78 10.18 -23.47
C THR A 181 -13.81 10.25 -24.65
N PRO A 182 -14.03 11.11 -25.67
CA PRO A 182 -13.07 11.27 -26.77
C PRO A 182 -11.65 11.58 -26.29
N ARG A 183 -11.53 12.38 -25.21
CA ARG A 183 -10.25 12.69 -24.55
C ARG A 183 -9.62 11.44 -23.91
N ALA A 184 -10.40 10.64 -23.19
CA ALA A 184 -9.90 9.40 -22.58
C ALA A 184 -9.49 8.38 -23.64
N THR A 185 -10.25 8.27 -24.74
CA THR A 185 -9.90 7.39 -25.87
C THR A 185 -8.61 7.84 -26.54
N ALA A 186 -8.46 9.14 -26.84
CA ALA A 186 -7.23 9.67 -27.41
C ALA A 186 -6.02 9.43 -26.47
N ASP A 187 -6.19 9.65 -25.17
CA ASP A 187 -5.16 9.38 -24.17
C ASP A 187 -4.74 7.90 -24.17
N VAL A 188 -5.68 6.96 -24.20
CA VAL A 188 -5.36 5.52 -24.30
C VAL A 188 -4.60 5.19 -25.60
N LEU A 189 -5.02 5.75 -26.75
CA LEU A 189 -4.36 5.53 -28.04
C LEU A 189 -2.93 6.09 -28.08
N LEU A 190 -2.67 7.21 -27.40
CA LEU A 190 -1.34 7.82 -27.26
C LEU A 190 -0.39 7.01 -26.36
N HIS A 191 -0.90 5.99 -25.66
CA HIS A 191 -0.10 5.08 -24.82
C HIS A 191 -0.11 3.65 -25.37
N PRO A 192 0.44 3.40 -26.59
CA PRO A 192 0.31 2.11 -27.27
C PRO A 192 0.91 0.96 -26.46
N ARG A 193 2.05 1.16 -25.80
CA ARG A 193 2.66 0.13 -24.96
C ARG A 193 1.70 -0.35 -23.86
N TRP A 194 0.83 0.52 -23.34
CA TRP A 194 -0.13 0.18 -22.29
C TRP A 194 -1.37 -0.45 -22.89
N LEU A 195 -1.90 0.15 -23.95
CA LEU A 195 -3.04 -0.37 -24.69
C LEU A 195 -2.82 -1.84 -25.09
N PHE A 196 -1.70 -2.14 -25.77
CA PHE A 196 -1.39 -3.51 -26.21
C PHE A 196 -0.93 -4.41 -25.07
N GLY A 197 -0.13 -3.88 -24.13
CA GLY A 197 0.48 -4.67 -23.06
C GLY A 197 -0.48 -5.02 -21.91
N VAL A 198 -1.57 -4.26 -21.77
CA VAL A 198 -2.52 -4.37 -20.65
C VAL A 198 -3.94 -4.53 -21.16
N LEU A 199 -4.54 -3.46 -21.69
CA LEU A 199 -5.98 -3.43 -21.97
C LEU A 199 -6.40 -4.48 -23.01
N LEU A 200 -5.77 -4.48 -24.19
CA LEU A 200 -6.09 -5.47 -25.23
C LEU A 200 -5.76 -6.90 -24.80
N ARG A 201 -4.73 -7.07 -23.98
CA ARG A 201 -4.38 -8.39 -23.44
C ARG A 201 -5.47 -8.94 -22.50
N TYR A 202 -6.07 -8.09 -21.67
CA TYR A 202 -7.25 -8.48 -20.89
C TYR A 202 -8.43 -8.78 -21.81
N MET A 203 -8.73 -7.90 -22.77
CA MET A 203 -9.83 -8.09 -23.72
C MET A 203 -9.75 -9.43 -24.48
N MET A 204 -8.55 -9.87 -24.86
CA MET A 204 -8.34 -11.13 -25.57
C MET A 204 -8.33 -12.38 -24.68
N THR A 205 -8.15 -12.24 -23.36
CA THR A 205 -8.01 -13.38 -22.44
C THR A 205 -9.22 -13.56 -21.53
N THR A 206 -9.60 -12.52 -20.80
CA THR A 206 -10.60 -12.57 -19.72
C THR A 206 -11.71 -11.54 -19.91
N GLY A 207 -11.61 -10.70 -20.94
CA GLY A 207 -12.54 -9.60 -21.20
C GLY A 207 -12.17 -8.31 -20.46
N MET A 208 -13.15 -7.42 -20.29
CA MET A 208 -12.93 -6.19 -19.52
C MET A 208 -12.65 -6.51 -18.05
N PRO A 209 -11.62 -5.90 -17.43
CA PRO A 209 -11.33 -6.13 -16.02
C PRO A 209 -12.52 -5.87 -15.09
N VAL A 210 -12.62 -6.70 -14.05
CA VAL A 210 -13.62 -6.66 -12.98
C VAL A 210 -12.91 -6.67 -11.63
N TYR A 211 -13.62 -6.45 -10.53
CA TYR A 211 -13.09 -6.74 -9.19
C TYR A 211 -13.11 -8.25 -8.91
N GLY A 212 -11.94 -8.87 -8.83
CA GLY A 212 -11.80 -10.32 -8.74
C GLY A 212 -12.38 -10.92 -7.46
N HIS A 213 -12.36 -10.20 -6.34
CA HIS A 213 -12.87 -10.73 -5.08
C HIS A 213 -14.39 -10.66 -4.95
N TYR A 214 -15.06 -9.86 -5.79
CA TYR A 214 -16.51 -9.70 -5.71
C TYR A 214 -17.19 -11.02 -6.08
N PRO A 215 -18.34 -11.35 -5.46
CA PRO A 215 -19.16 -12.49 -5.83
C PRO A 215 -19.48 -12.47 -7.33
N GLN A 216 -19.51 -13.64 -7.97
CA GLN A 216 -19.61 -13.75 -9.43
C GLN A 216 -20.85 -13.03 -9.97
N GLU A 217 -21.98 -13.12 -9.26
CA GLU A 217 -23.25 -12.47 -9.53
C GLU A 217 -23.18 -10.93 -9.47
N PHE A 218 -22.18 -10.36 -8.80
CA PHE A 218 -21.98 -8.92 -8.65
C PHE A 218 -20.73 -8.38 -9.35
N ARG A 219 -19.98 -9.23 -10.08
CA ARG A 219 -18.82 -8.81 -10.87
C ARG A 219 -19.28 -7.99 -12.07
N SER A 220 -19.09 -6.69 -11.98
CA SER A 220 -19.28 -5.76 -13.10
C SER A 220 -17.94 -5.31 -13.66
N ALA A 221 -17.89 -5.12 -14.98
CA ALA A 221 -16.75 -4.48 -15.63
C ALA A 221 -16.49 -3.13 -14.96
N ILE A 222 -15.23 -2.75 -14.77
CA ILE A 222 -14.86 -1.44 -14.16
C ILE A 222 -15.35 -0.22 -14.95
N THR A 223 -15.89 -0.42 -16.15
CA THR A 223 -16.57 0.58 -16.99
C THR A 223 -18.08 0.66 -16.73
N ARG A 224 -18.63 -0.15 -15.84
CA ARG A 224 -20.05 -0.17 -15.45
C ARG A 224 -20.17 0.02 -13.94
N PRO A 225 -21.21 0.73 -13.45
CA PRO A 225 -21.42 0.86 -12.02
C PRO A 225 -21.71 -0.52 -11.41
N SER A 226 -21.20 -0.77 -10.20
CA SER A 226 -21.68 -1.91 -9.41
C SER A 226 -23.16 -1.70 -9.11
N VAL A 227 -23.98 -2.68 -9.46
CA VAL A 227 -25.44 -2.56 -9.39
C VAL A 227 -25.98 -2.94 -8.00
N SER A 228 -25.22 -3.70 -7.21
CA SER A 228 -25.68 -4.24 -5.93
C SER A 228 -25.17 -3.43 -4.73
N ASP A 229 -26.11 -2.99 -3.89
CA ASP A 229 -25.80 -2.40 -2.59
C ASP A 229 -25.09 -3.38 -1.64
N ALA A 230 -25.27 -4.69 -1.84
CA ALA A 230 -24.73 -5.71 -0.95
C ALA A 230 -23.19 -5.70 -0.89
N VAL A 231 -22.53 -5.37 -1.99
CA VAL A 231 -21.05 -5.32 -2.12
C VAL A 231 -20.48 -3.90 -2.02
N LYS A 232 -21.31 -2.92 -1.65
CA LYS A 232 -20.79 -1.58 -1.32
C LYS A 232 -20.07 -1.64 0.03
N PRO A 233 -18.92 -0.95 0.19
CA PRO A 233 -18.30 -0.80 1.49
C PRO A 233 -19.28 -0.23 2.51
N GLU A 234 -19.23 -0.74 3.73
CA GLU A 234 -19.98 -0.21 4.85
C GLU A 234 -19.40 1.14 5.29
N SER A 235 -20.26 2.15 5.33
CA SER A 235 -19.88 3.51 5.70
C SER A 235 -20.01 3.79 7.21
N LEU A 236 -20.74 2.94 7.93
CA LEU A 236 -21.07 3.12 9.35
C LEU A 236 -20.38 2.09 10.27
N LEU A 237 -19.19 1.64 9.88
CA LEU A 237 -18.39 0.77 10.74
C LEU A 237 -18.09 1.45 12.07
N ASN A 238 -18.18 0.67 13.15
CA ASN A 238 -17.87 1.08 14.49
C ASN A 238 -17.01 0.02 15.21
N TRP A 239 -16.66 0.28 16.46
CA TRP A 239 -15.78 -0.59 17.25
C TRP A 239 -16.36 -1.99 17.51
N GLU A 240 -17.68 -2.15 17.51
CA GLU A 240 -18.32 -3.47 17.63
C GLU A 240 -18.14 -4.30 16.36
N ASP A 241 -18.18 -3.68 15.19
CA ASP A 241 -17.87 -4.37 13.93
C ASP A 241 -16.44 -4.90 13.93
N LEU A 242 -15.49 -4.16 14.51
CA LEU A 242 -14.11 -4.64 14.66
C LEU A 242 -14.03 -5.82 15.65
N ARG A 243 -14.80 -5.81 16.74
CA ARG A 243 -14.89 -6.96 17.67
C ARG A 243 -15.47 -8.20 16.99
N GLU A 244 -16.53 -8.03 16.20
CA GLU A 244 -17.11 -9.11 15.42
C GLU A 244 -16.11 -9.65 14.39
N LEU A 245 -15.41 -8.76 13.67
CA LEU A 245 -14.37 -9.15 12.72
C LEU A 245 -13.24 -9.95 13.38
N ARG A 246 -12.79 -9.52 14.57
CA ARG A 246 -11.82 -10.25 15.38
C ARG A 246 -12.30 -11.65 15.75
N GLN A 247 -13.61 -11.86 15.96
CA GLN A 247 -14.16 -13.20 16.20
C GLN A 247 -14.15 -14.06 14.93
N TRP A 248 -14.40 -13.48 13.76
CA TRP A 248 -14.39 -14.20 12.47
C TRP A 248 -12.97 -14.58 12.03
N TRP A 249 -12.01 -13.67 12.18
CA TRP A 249 -10.63 -13.90 11.74
C TRP A 249 -9.77 -14.45 12.88
N LYS A 250 -9.15 -15.62 12.67
CA LYS A 250 -8.30 -16.26 13.69
C LYS A 250 -6.80 -15.98 13.53
N GLY A 251 -6.39 -15.43 12.40
CA GLY A 251 -4.99 -15.04 12.15
C GLY A 251 -4.65 -13.67 12.75
N GLN A 252 -3.56 -13.07 12.30
CA GLN A 252 -3.15 -11.73 12.70
C GLN A 252 -4.14 -10.69 12.15
N LEU A 253 -4.59 -9.75 13.00
CA LEU A 253 -5.51 -8.66 12.65
C LEU A 253 -4.80 -7.31 12.80
N VAL A 254 -4.75 -6.57 11.72
CA VAL A 254 -4.15 -5.23 11.66
C VAL A 254 -5.21 -4.20 11.34
N VAL A 255 -5.20 -3.06 12.04
CA VAL A 255 -6.11 -1.94 11.75
C VAL A 255 -5.34 -0.81 11.08
N LYS A 256 -5.72 -0.46 9.85
CA LYS A 256 -5.06 0.56 9.02
C LYS A 256 -5.91 1.82 8.89
N GLY A 257 -5.25 2.97 9.04
CA GLY A 257 -5.89 4.28 8.99
C GLY A 257 -6.00 4.95 10.37
N ILE A 258 -5.15 4.56 11.31
CA ILE A 258 -5.14 5.08 12.68
C ILE A 258 -4.35 6.39 12.73
N PHE A 259 -4.89 7.37 13.46
CA PHE A 259 -4.30 8.71 13.59
C PHE A 259 -4.28 9.25 15.01
N SER A 260 -5.00 8.62 15.94
CA SER A 260 -5.08 9.07 17.33
C SER A 260 -4.61 7.98 18.29
N VAL A 261 -4.11 8.43 19.44
CA VAL A 261 -3.74 7.55 20.55
C VAL A 261 -4.94 6.76 21.06
N ASP A 262 -6.12 7.39 21.11
CA ASP A 262 -7.33 6.75 21.62
C ASP A 262 -7.79 5.60 20.72
N ASP A 263 -7.76 5.79 19.40
CA ASP A 263 -8.08 4.74 18.43
C ASP A 263 -7.06 3.59 18.48
N ALA A 264 -5.77 3.92 18.66
CA ALA A 264 -4.70 2.93 18.80
C ALA A 264 -4.88 2.07 20.06
N ARG A 265 -5.21 2.71 21.20
CA ARG A 265 -5.56 2.01 22.45
C ARG A 265 -6.81 1.15 22.26
N LYS A 266 -7.80 1.62 21.51
CA LYS A 266 -9.02 0.86 21.25
C LYS A 266 -8.76 -0.38 20.41
N CYS A 267 -7.88 -0.29 19.41
CA CYS A 267 -7.44 -1.45 18.63
C CYS A 267 -6.79 -2.51 19.54
N ARG A 268 -5.92 -2.09 20.46
CA ARG A 268 -5.32 -2.98 21.47
C ARG A 268 -6.38 -3.64 22.36
N GLU A 269 -7.33 -2.88 22.91
CA GLU A 269 -8.41 -3.42 23.75
C GLU A 269 -9.25 -4.49 23.05
N ILE A 270 -9.44 -4.37 21.74
CA ILE A 270 -10.23 -5.31 20.93
C ILE A 270 -9.41 -6.55 20.54
N GLY A 271 -8.08 -6.52 20.72
CA GLY A 271 -7.20 -7.63 20.35
C GLY A 271 -6.74 -7.59 18.89
N ALA A 272 -6.56 -6.39 18.34
CA ALA A 272 -5.75 -6.22 17.13
C ALA A 272 -4.28 -6.53 17.47
N ASP A 273 -3.58 -7.19 16.55
CA ASP A 273 -2.19 -7.58 16.69
C ASP A 273 -1.23 -6.52 16.13
N GLY A 274 -1.75 -5.64 15.25
CA GLY A 274 -1.01 -4.49 14.75
C GLY A 274 -1.88 -3.30 14.36
N ILE A 275 -1.26 -2.14 14.22
CA ILE A 275 -1.88 -0.94 13.64
C ILE A 275 -1.02 -0.37 12.52
N VAL A 276 -1.63 0.32 11.56
CA VAL A 276 -0.93 1.12 10.57
C VAL A 276 -1.34 2.58 10.73
N VAL A 277 -0.39 3.41 11.14
CA VAL A 277 -0.53 4.87 11.14
C VAL A 277 -0.49 5.35 9.70
N SER A 278 -1.62 5.84 9.20
CA SER A 278 -1.82 6.00 7.76
C SER A 278 -2.79 7.11 7.41
N SER A 279 -2.38 7.98 6.49
CA SER A 279 -3.22 9.00 5.84
C SER A 279 -3.85 8.54 4.53
N HIS A 280 -3.86 7.23 4.29
CA HIS A 280 -4.21 6.67 2.99
C HIS A 280 -3.35 7.27 1.86
N GLY A 281 -2.12 7.67 2.13
CA GLY A 281 -1.24 8.34 1.18
C GLY A 281 -1.71 9.74 0.77
N GLY A 282 -2.40 10.46 1.65
CA GLY A 282 -2.95 11.80 1.40
C GLY A 282 -4.13 11.80 0.42
N ARG A 283 -4.94 10.73 0.41
CA ARG A 283 -6.01 10.51 -0.58
C ARG A 283 -7.42 10.64 -0.03
N ASN A 284 -7.58 10.76 1.29
CA ASN A 284 -8.88 10.80 1.93
C ASN A 284 -9.21 12.21 2.46
N ILE A 285 -8.55 12.63 3.54
CA ILE A 285 -8.75 13.94 4.16
C ILE A 285 -7.53 14.80 3.83
N ASP A 286 -7.71 15.89 3.06
CA ASP A 286 -6.57 16.71 2.62
C ASP A 286 -5.97 17.59 3.73
N SER A 287 -6.68 17.72 4.85
CA SER A 287 -6.22 18.37 6.08
C SER A 287 -5.78 17.37 7.17
N ALA A 288 -5.58 16.09 6.83
CA ALA A 288 -5.05 15.11 7.78
C ALA A 288 -3.61 15.45 8.18
N PRO A 289 -3.19 15.14 9.42
CA PRO A 289 -1.80 15.31 9.83
C PRO A 289 -0.89 14.37 9.03
N ALA A 290 0.35 14.78 8.81
CA ALA A 290 1.36 13.87 8.28
C ALA A 290 1.66 12.72 9.25
N THR A 291 1.77 11.49 8.74
CA THR A 291 2.06 10.28 9.53
C THR A 291 3.26 10.47 10.46
N ALA A 292 4.35 11.08 10.00
CA ALA A 292 5.57 11.29 10.78
C ALA A 292 5.36 12.14 12.05
N ARG A 293 4.34 13.00 12.07
CA ARG A 293 4.06 13.89 13.21
C ARG A 293 3.29 13.20 14.33
N VAL A 294 2.47 12.21 13.99
CA VAL A 294 1.62 11.51 14.97
C VAL A 294 2.18 10.13 15.35
N LEU A 295 3.07 9.57 14.52
CA LEU A 295 3.62 8.23 14.73
C LEU A 295 4.31 8.06 16.10
N PRO A 296 5.20 8.97 16.57
CA PRO A 296 5.90 8.78 17.85
C PRO A 296 4.95 8.68 19.04
N VAL A 297 4.00 9.62 19.15
CA VAL A 297 3.06 9.64 20.28
C VAL A 297 2.11 8.44 20.28
N ILE A 298 1.79 7.90 19.11
CA ILE A 298 1.01 6.67 18.97
C ILE A 298 1.85 5.46 19.39
N ALA A 299 3.08 5.35 18.90
CA ALA A 299 3.99 4.26 19.23
C ALA A 299 4.27 4.20 20.73
N ASP A 300 4.60 5.33 21.35
CA ASP A 300 4.82 5.45 22.79
C ASP A 300 3.58 5.03 23.61
N ALA A 301 2.39 5.43 23.16
CA ALA A 301 1.16 5.18 23.91
C ALA A 301 0.71 3.71 23.90
N VAL A 302 1.10 2.93 22.87
CA VAL A 302 0.75 1.52 22.76
C VAL A 302 1.87 0.58 23.20
N GLY A 303 3.12 1.04 23.17
CA GLY A 303 4.30 0.25 23.55
C GLY A 303 4.41 -1.08 22.79
N ASP A 304 4.99 -2.08 23.43
CA ASP A 304 5.22 -3.41 22.83
C ASP A 304 3.96 -4.30 22.77
N HIS A 305 2.79 -3.78 23.13
CA HIS A 305 1.56 -4.57 23.21
C HIS A 305 0.89 -4.84 21.85
N ILE A 306 1.20 -4.03 20.84
CA ILE A 306 0.64 -4.10 19.50
C ILE A 306 1.68 -3.57 18.52
N GLU A 307 1.90 -4.27 17.40
CA GLU A 307 2.94 -3.88 16.46
C GLU A 307 2.51 -2.63 15.66
N VAL A 308 3.35 -1.59 15.66
CA VAL A 308 3.07 -0.34 14.95
C VAL A 308 3.74 -0.36 13.59
N MET A 309 2.97 -0.10 12.54
CA MET A 309 3.46 0.08 11.18
C MET A 309 3.11 1.50 10.70
N ALA A 310 3.79 1.96 9.67
CA ALA A 310 3.53 3.27 9.07
C ALA A 310 3.41 3.20 7.56
N ASP A 311 2.67 4.13 6.96
CA ASP A 311 2.73 4.39 5.53
C ASP A 311 2.67 5.89 5.21
N SER A 312 2.58 6.22 3.92
CA SER A 312 2.41 7.58 3.39
C SER A 312 3.70 8.42 3.36
N GLY A 313 3.94 9.17 2.27
CA GLY A 313 5.05 10.13 2.15
C GLY A 313 6.42 9.57 1.72
N VAL A 314 6.69 8.27 1.92
CA VAL A 314 7.98 7.63 1.60
C VAL A 314 8.32 7.74 0.11
N GLN A 315 9.54 8.20 -0.18
CA GLN A 315 10.15 8.23 -1.51
C GLN A 315 11.58 7.69 -1.54
N ARG A 316 12.23 7.53 -0.39
CA ARG A 316 13.63 7.10 -0.23
C ARG A 316 13.81 6.02 0.82
N GLY A 317 14.93 5.30 0.75
CA GLY A 317 15.40 4.39 1.79
C GLY A 317 15.60 5.09 3.13
N SER A 318 16.12 6.33 3.13
CA SER A 318 16.27 7.13 4.35
C SER A 318 14.92 7.51 4.99
N ASP A 319 13.84 7.68 4.21
CA ASP A 319 12.50 7.92 4.75
C ASP A 319 11.97 6.70 5.51
N ILE A 320 12.31 5.49 5.03
CA ILE A 320 11.94 4.25 5.72
C ILE A 320 12.65 4.22 7.08
N LEU A 321 13.97 4.46 7.11
CA LEU A 321 14.72 4.52 8.37
C LEU A 321 14.17 5.57 9.34
N LYS A 322 13.75 6.74 8.85
CA LYS A 322 13.09 7.76 9.68
C LYS A 322 11.81 7.23 10.33
N TYR A 323 10.94 6.54 9.59
CA TYR A 323 9.76 5.95 10.21
C TYR A 323 10.07 4.87 11.24
N LEU A 324 11.11 4.07 11.00
CA LEU A 324 11.54 3.06 11.97
C LEU A 324 12.02 3.72 13.26
N SER A 325 12.87 4.75 13.17
CA SER A 325 13.33 5.53 14.33
C SER A 325 12.22 6.31 15.03
N LEU A 326 11.09 6.57 14.37
CA LEU A 326 9.89 7.18 14.98
C LEU A 326 8.97 6.16 15.67
N GLY A 327 9.33 4.87 15.70
CA GLY A 327 8.59 3.82 16.41
C GLY A 327 7.79 2.87 15.53
N ALA A 328 7.93 2.92 14.19
CA ALA A 328 7.36 1.89 13.33
C ALA A 328 8.25 0.63 13.28
N LYS A 329 7.65 -0.55 13.29
CA LYS A 329 8.33 -1.83 13.07
C LYS A 329 8.60 -2.10 11.58
N SER A 330 7.69 -1.66 10.71
CA SER A 330 7.85 -1.75 9.26
C SER A 330 7.02 -0.69 8.52
N VAL A 331 7.35 -0.47 7.25
CA VAL A 331 6.73 0.57 6.41
C VAL A 331 6.00 -0.02 5.21
N MET A 332 4.72 0.33 5.03
CA MET A 332 3.96 -0.07 3.84
C MET A 332 4.19 0.90 2.67
N LEU A 333 4.49 0.35 1.49
CA LEU A 333 4.80 1.10 0.28
C LEU A 333 3.66 0.99 -0.74
N GLY A 334 3.02 2.13 -1.06
CA GLY A 334 1.93 2.19 -2.04
C GLY A 334 2.37 2.59 -3.45
N ARG A 335 2.65 3.88 -3.67
CA ARG A 335 2.95 4.43 -5.00
C ARG A 335 4.25 3.89 -5.61
N LEU A 336 5.28 3.74 -4.80
CA LEU A 336 6.62 3.30 -5.24
C LEU A 336 6.59 1.97 -6.01
N PRO A 337 6.07 0.86 -5.44
CA PRO A 337 5.98 -0.39 -6.17
C PRO A 337 5.12 -0.28 -7.43
N LEU A 338 4.03 0.51 -7.42
CA LEU A 338 3.20 0.72 -8.62
C LEU A 338 3.94 1.46 -9.74
N TRP A 339 4.79 2.45 -9.42
CA TRP A 339 5.64 3.08 -10.43
C TRP A 339 6.65 2.09 -11.02
N GLY A 340 7.26 1.26 -10.17
CA GLY A 340 8.11 0.14 -10.62
C GLY A 340 7.36 -0.81 -11.55
N LEU A 341 6.17 -1.27 -11.13
CA LEU A 341 5.30 -2.15 -11.89
C LEU A 341 4.91 -1.56 -13.25
N ALA A 342 4.57 -0.28 -13.31
CA ALA A 342 4.29 0.41 -14.56
C ALA A 342 5.49 0.36 -15.51
N CYS A 343 6.70 0.63 -15.01
CA CYS A 343 7.90 0.73 -15.83
C CYS A 343 8.33 -0.61 -16.45
N GLY A 344 8.21 -1.71 -15.71
CA GLY A 344 8.80 -2.99 -16.10
C GLY A 344 8.08 -4.24 -15.63
N GLY A 345 6.83 -4.14 -15.16
CA GLY A 345 6.12 -5.25 -14.54
C GLY A 345 6.86 -5.74 -13.28
N GLU A 346 6.98 -7.06 -13.15
CA GLU A 346 7.67 -7.72 -12.02
C GLU A 346 9.12 -7.23 -11.85
N THR A 347 9.89 -7.18 -12.94
CA THR A 347 11.29 -6.69 -12.91
C THR A 347 11.38 -5.24 -12.46
N GLY A 348 10.41 -4.40 -12.87
CA GLY A 348 10.38 -3.00 -12.47
C GLY A 348 10.03 -2.80 -11.00
N ALA A 349 9.09 -3.59 -10.47
CA ALA A 349 8.79 -3.61 -9.04
C ALA A 349 10.00 -4.13 -8.22
N GLY A 350 10.64 -5.21 -8.66
CA GLY A 350 11.85 -5.73 -8.03
C GLY A 350 13.02 -4.75 -8.04
N ALA A 351 13.18 -3.98 -9.12
CA ALA A 351 14.17 -2.91 -9.21
C ALA A 351 13.89 -1.77 -8.22
N MET A 352 12.62 -1.42 -7.98
CA MET A 352 12.24 -0.46 -6.94
C MET A 352 12.62 -0.96 -5.54
N PHE A 353 12.33 -2.23 -5.21
CA PHE A 353 12.70 -2.80 -3.91
C PHE A 353 14.21 -2.87 -3.72
N SER A 354 14.95 -3.24 -4.78
CA SER A 354 16.41 -3.28 -4.77
C SER A 354 17.01 -1.88 -4.59
N MET A 355 16.43 -0.85 -5.22
CA MET A 355 16.83 0.53 -5.03
C MET A 355 16.64 0.97 -3.57
N LEU A 356 15.47 0.74 -2.98
CA LEU A 356 15.19 1.10 -1.59
C LEU A 356 16.10 0.34 -0.60
N ARG A 357 16.36 -0.95 -0.84
CA ARG A 357 17.33 -1.74 -0.07
C ARG A 357 18.71 -1.11 -0.10
N ASN A 358 19.21 -0.76 -1.29
CA ASN A 358 20.54 -0.18 -1.44
C ASN A 358 20.63 1.21 -0.79
N GLU A 359 19.56 2.02 -0.89
CA GLU A 359 19.49 3.33 -0.22
C GLU A 359 19.51 3.16 1.30
N MET A 360 18.76 2.21 1.87
CA MET A 360 18.80 1.91 3.31
C MET A 360 20.18 1.42 3.76
N ASP A 361 20.75 0.43 3.06
CA ASP A 361 22.09 -0.12 3.39
C ASP A 361 23.18 0.96 3.37
N THR A 362 23.17 1.80 2.32
CA THR A 362 24.11 2.93 2.21
C THR A 362 23.89 3.93 3.33
N THR A 363 22.64 4.23 3.67
CA THR A 363 22.32 5.18 4.75
C THR A 363 22.78 4.65 6.11
N LEU A 364 22.56 3.37 6.42
CA LEU A 364 23.07 2.76 7.65
C LEU A 364 24.60 2.85 7.74
N ALA A 365 25.31 2.57 6.64
CA ALA A 365 26.77 2.71 6.59
C ALA A 365 27.23 4.14 6.89
N LEU A 366 26.58 5.14 6.29
CA LEU A 366 26.90 6.56 6.48
C LEU A 366 26.54 7.07 7.88
N LEU A 367 25.54 6.47 8.52
CA LEU A 367 25.16 6.77 9.89
C LEU A 367 26.05 6.08 10.93
N GLY A 368 26.90 5.15 10.50
CA GLY A 368 27.65 4.30 11.41
C GLY A 368 26.74 3.36 12.20
N ALA A 369 25.61 2.94 11.62
CA ALA A 369 24.61 2.05 12.20
C ALA A 369 24.74 0.64 11.62
N ARG A 370 24.51 -0.40 12.44
CA ARG A 370 24.52 -1.80 12.00
C ARG A 370 23.13 -2.24 11.54
N THR A 371 22.10 -1.88 12.29
CA THR A 371 20.70 -2.19 11.99
C THR A 371 19.86 -0.91 11.98
N PRO A 372 18.62 -0.95 11.47
CA PRO A 372 17.70 0.17 11.59
C PRO A 372 17.44 0.65 13.03
N ASP A 373 17.52 -0.25 14.01
CA ASP A 373 17.27 0.07 15.42
C ASP A 373 18.40 0.95 16.01
N ASP A 374 19.59 0.95 15.41
CA ASP A 374 20.70 1.81 15.82
C ASP A 374 20.59 3.25 15.28
N VAL A 375 19.58 3.54 14.45
CA VAL A 375 19.45 4.85 13.79
C VAL A 375 18.86 5.88 14.74
N GLU A 376 19.67 6.88 15.06
CA GLU A 376 19.28 8.03 15.88
C GLU A 376 18.80 9.22 15.04
N LEU A 377 17.80 9.93 15.56
CA LEU A 377 17.32 11.20 15.01
C LEU A 377 18.05 12.38 15.67
N LEU A 378 18.18 13.49 14.96
CA LEU A 378 18.56 14.76 15.58
C LEU A 378 17.52 15.12 16.65
N PRO A 379 17.92 15.38 17.91
CA PRO A 379 16.99 15.83 18.94
C PRO A 379 16.30 17.14 18.53
N PRO A 380 15.03 17.36 18.91
CA PRO A 380 14.42 18.67 18.73
C PRO A 380 15.25 19.74 19.44
N GLU A 381 15.34 20.93 18.83
CA GLU A 381 15.91 22.10 19.52
C GLU A 381 15.05 22.37 20.77
N GLY A 382 15.72 22.35 21.94
CA GLY A 382 15.07 22.43 23.25
C GLY A 382 14.51 23.79 23.62
#